data_AF-A0AA43A4D6-F1
#
_entry.id   AF-A0AA43A4D6-F1
#
_cell.length_a   1.000
_cell.length_b   1.000
_cell.length_c   1.000
_cell.angle_alpha   90.00
_cell.angle_beta   90.00
_cell.angle_gamma   90.00
#
_symmetry.space_group_name_H-M   'P 1'
#
loop_
_entity.id
_entity.type
_entity.pdbx_description
1 polymer ?
#
loop_
_entity_poly.entity_id
_entity_poly.type
_entity_poly.pdbx_seq_one_letter_code
_entity_poly.pdbx_strand_id
1 'polypeptide(L)'
;MAKGKTILAVVADESGEVFEHPDLLLAGISGTEAVRPRIDELIPMPEGSRLFTIPQTPPIGFDRRSGKQITADRLPKQWGGGSIQAVSA
;
A
#
# COMPACT_ATOMS: atom_id res chain seq x y z
N MET A 1 -21.47 1.57 -13.09
CA MET A 1 -20.54 0.61 -12.47
C MET A 1 -19.12 1.09 -12.74
N ALA A 2 -18.38 1.52 -11.72
CA ALA A 2 -17.02 2.02 -11.94
C ALA A 2 -16.16 0.88 -12.49
N LYS A 3 -15.61 1.08 -13.70
CA LYS A 3 -14.61 0.21 -14.33
C LYS A 3 -13.53 -0.15 -13.30
N GLY A 4 -13.17 -1.43 -13.21
CA GLY A 4 -12.31 -1.98 -12.16
C GLY A 4 -11.03 -1.17 -11.95
N LYS A 5 -11.01 -0.37 -10.87
CA LYS A 5 -9.83 0.37 -10.45
C LYS A 5 -8.88 -0.60 -9.75
N THR A 6 -7.60 -0.55 -10.10
CA THR A 6 -6.55 -1.19 -9.31
C THR A 6 -6.10 -0.20 -8.25
N ILE A 7 -6.28 -0.55 -6.97
CA ILE A 7 -5.86 0.29 -5.85
C ILE A 7 -4.53 -0.24 -5.34
N LEU A 8 -3.47 0.56 -5.51
CA LEU A 8 -2.11 0.23 -5.11
C LEU A 8 -1.90 0.61 -3.64
N ALA A 9 -0.94 -0.05 -3.00
CA ALA A 9 -0.49 0.34 -1.68
C ALA A 9 0.32 1.63 -1.80
N VAL A 10 0.01 2.59 -0.93
CA VAL A 10 0.81 3.79 -0.75
C VAL A 10 1.92 3.47 0.26
N VAL A 11 3.15 3.79 -0.10
CA VAL A 11 4.36 3.53 0.69
C VAL A 11 5.22 4.78 0.73
N ALA A 12 6.16 4.83 1.68
CA ALA A 12 7.18 5.86 1.71
C ALA A 12 8.56 5.24 1.54
N ASP A 13 9.48 5.93 0.87
CA ASP A 13 10.89 5.53 0.87
C ASP A 13 11.62 5.99 2.14
N GLU A 14 12.95 5.80 2.17
CA GLU A 14 13.84 6.23 3.26
C GLU A 14 13.97 7.75 3.43
N SER A 15 13.68 8.53 2.38
CA SER A 15 13.63 9.99 2.45
C SER A 15 12.29 10.52 2.97
N GLY A 16 11.28 9.64 3.06
CA GLY A 16 9.91 9.97 3.42
C GLY A 16 9.06 10.40 2.23
N GLU A 17 9.54 10.23 0.99
CA GLU A 17 8.75 10.47 -0.21
C GLU A 17 7.65 9.42 -0.32
N VAL A 18 6.40 9.86 -0.46
CA VAL A 18 5.21 9.00 -0.47
C VAL A 18 4.72 8.78 -1.91
N PHE A 19 4.52 7.52 -2.29
CA PHE A 19 4.11 7.14 -3.64
C PHE A 19 3.37 5.79 -3.67
N GLU A 20 2.77 5.45 -4.82
CA GLU A 20 2.10 4.17 -5.05
C GLU A 20 3.10 3.09 -5.47
N HIS A 21 3.10 1.94 -4.79
CA HIS A 21 3.99 0.83 -5.12
C HIS A 21 3.48 0.04 -6.35
N PRO A 22 4.29 -0.14 -7.42
CA PRO A 22 3.81 -0.61 -8.73
C PRO A 22 3.23 -2.04 -8.74
N ASP A 23 3.76 -2.90 -7.86
CA ASP A 23 3.43 -4.32 -7.79
C ASP A 23 2.67 -4.72 -6.51
N LEU A 24 2.36 -3.76 -5.63
CA LEU A 24 1.75 -4.04 -4.33
C LEU A 24 0.36 -3.41 -4.28
N LEU A 25 -0.66 -4.24 -4.06
CA LEU A 25 -2.05 -3.82 -3.89
C LEU A 25 -2.32 -3.43 -2.44
N LEU A 26 -3.25 -2.50 -2.24
CA LEU A 26 -3.72 -2.06 -0.93
C LEU A 26 -4.18 -3.26 -0.08
N ALA A 27 -3.71 -3.31 1.16
CA ALA A 27 -4.28 -4.14 2.21
C ALA A 27 -5.07 -3.29 3.20
N GLY A 28 -6.20 -3.80 3.65
CA GLY A 28 -6.89 -3.35 4.85
C GLY A 28 -6.77 -4.38 5.97
N ILE A 29 -7.34 -4.07 7.13
CA ILE A 29 -7.35 -4.97 8.28
C ILE A 29 -8.80 -5.28 8.66
N SER A 30 -9.10 -6.56 8.83
CA SER A 30 -10.36 -7.05 9.39
C SER A 30 -10.06 -7.89 10.63
N GLY A 31 -10.33 -7.32 11.82
CA GLY A 31 -9.89 -7.92 13.07
C GLY A 31 -8.37 -8.03 13.13
N THR A 32 -7.85 -9.26 13.08
CA THR A 32 -6.41 -9.57 13.08
C THR A 32 -5.88 -9.98 11.71
N GLU A 33 -6.73 -10.02 10.67
CA GLU A 33 -6.37 -10.51 9.34
C GLU A 33 -6.17 -9.35 8.37
N ALA A 34 -5.12 -9.43 7.55
CA ALA A 34 -4.95 -8.54 6.42
C ALA A 34 -5.82 -9.03 5.27
N VAL A 35 -6.62 -8.13 4.70
CA VAL A 35 -7.61 -8.43 3.67
C VAL A 35 -7.46 -7.47 2.50
N ARG A 36 -7.92 -7.89 1.31
CA ARG A 36 -8.09 -6.96 0.18
C ARG A 36 -9.46 -6.29 0.31
N PRO A 37 -9.52 -4.97 0.54
CA PRO A 37 -10.80 -4.28 0.61
C PRO A 37 -11.54 -4.40 -0.73
N ARG A 38 -12.86 -4.57 -0.67
CA ARG A 38 -13.70 -4.50 -1.85
C ARG A 38 -13.86 -3.04 -2.27
N ILE A 39 -14.06 -2.80 -3.57
CA ILE A 39 -14.17 -1.43 -4.09
C ILE A 39 -15.36 -0.66 -3.53
N ASP A 40 -16.43 -1.36 -3.14
CA ASP A 40 -17.63 -0.82 -2.51
C ASP A 40 -17.44 -0.50 -1.01
N GLU A 41 -16.34 -0.94 -0.40
CA GLU A 41 -15.95 -0.61 0.98
C GLU A 41 -15.04 0.62 1.05
N LEU A 42 -14.52 1.08 -0.10
CA LEU A 42 -13.60 2.20 -0.18
C LEU A 42 -14.33 3.51 -0.47
N ILE A 43 -13.97 4.54 0.29
CA ILE A 43 -14.36 5.92 0.02
C ILE A 43 -13.15 6.71 -0.50
N PRO A 44 -13.37 7.78 -1.29
CA PRO A 44 -12.31 8.76 -1.53
C PRO A 44 -11.78 9.30 -0.19
N MET A 45 -10.49 9.58 -0.15
CA MET A 45 -9.87 10.19 1.03
C MET A 45 -10.58 11.53 1.34
N PRO A 46 -11.08 11.75 2.57
CA PRO A 46 -11.73 12.99 2.95
C PRO A 46 -10.84 14.21 2.76
N GLU A 47 -11.46 15.37 2.51
CA GLU A 47 -10.74 16.63 2.48
C GLU A 47 -10.08 16.90 3.83
N GLY A 48 -8.81 17.31 3.82
CA GLY A 48 -8.03 17.59 5.02
C GLY A 48 -7.38 16.36 5.68
N SER A 49 -7.62 15.15 5.17
CA SER A 49 -6.86 13.96 5.57
C SER A 49 -5.36 14.14 5.29
N ARG A 50 -4.54 13.44 6.07
CA ARG A 50 -3.07 13.48 5.96
C ARG A 50 -2.52 12.07 5.93
N LEU A 51 -1.46 11.89 5.16
CA LEU A 51 -0.70 10.64 5.14
C LEU A 51 0.41 10.72 6.19
N PHE A 52 0.63 9.61 6.89
CA PHE A 52 1.68 9.48 7.89
C PHE A 52 2.56 8.28 7.58
N THR A 53 3.86 8.51 7.40
CA THR A 53 4.84 7.43 7.32
C THR A 53 5.03 6.81 8.70
N ILE A 54 5.07 5.49 8.76
CA ILE A 54 5.39 4.73 9.97
C ILE A 54 6.85 4.29 9.85
N PRO A 55 7.79 4.97 10.54
CA PRO A 55 9.20 4.72 10.33
C PRO A 55 9.58 3.27 10.67
N GLN A 56 10.49 2.71 9.87
CA GLN A 56 11.06 1.37 10.06
C GLN A 56 10.01 0.24 10.10
N THR A 57 8.81 0.49 9.57
CA THR A 57 7.72 -0.48 9.53
C THR A 57 7.46 -0.87 8.08
N PRO A 58 7.79 -2.09 7.65
CA PRO A 58 7.52 -2.54 6.29
C PRO A 58 6.01 -2.57 5.98
N PRO A 59 5.56 -2.08 4.81
CA PRO A 59 4.16 -2.20 4.38
C PRO A 59 3.74 -3.66 4.17
N ILE A 60 2.49 -3.94 4.54
CA ILE A 60 1.78 -5.17 4.15
C ILE A 60 0.90 -4.84 2.95
N GLY A 61 0.88 -5.73 1.97
CA GLY A 61 0.01 -5.61 0.82
C GLY A 61 -0.21 -6.96 0.14
N PHE A 62 -0.81 -6.94 -1.05
CA PHE A 62 -1.00 -8.14 -1.85
C PHE A 62 -0.21 -8.01 -3.15
N ASP A 63 0.58 -9.03 -3.46
CA ASP A 63 1.31 -9.09 -4.73
C ASP A 63 0.31 -9.08 -5.89
N ARG A 64 0.50 -8.13 -6.81
CA ARG A 64 -0.46 -7.89 -7.89
C ARG A 64 -0.59 -9.06 -8.86
N ARG A 65 0.45 -9.91 -8.99
CA ARG A 65 0.47 -11.03 -9.95
C ARG A 65 -0.11 -12.30 -9.37
N SER A 66 0.31 -12.66 -8.15
CA SER A 66 -0.07 -13.90 -7.47
C SER A 66 -1.27 -13.75 -6.53
N GLY A 67 -1.60 -12.52 -6.13
CA GLY A 67 -2.64 -12.25 -5.14
C GLY A 67 -2.29 -12.69 -3.72
N LYS A 68 -1.04 -13.09 -3.45
CA LYS A 68 -0.58 -13.48 -2.11
C LYS A 68 -0.33 -12.26 -1.26
N GLN A 69 -0.69 -12.34 0.01
CA GLN A 69 -0.27 -11.36 1.01
C GLN A 69 1.25 -11.43 1.14
N ILE A 70 1.90 -10.26 1.10
CA ILE A 70 3.34 -10.12 1.30
C ILE A 70 3.61 -8.92 2.20
N THR A 71 4.71 -9.00 2.94
CA THR A 71 5.33 -7.84 3.59
C THR A 71 6.49 -7.42 2.71
N ALA A 72 6.48 -6.18 2.23
CA ALA A 72 7.49 -5.66 1.32
C ALA A 72 8.42 -4.72 2.08
N ASP A 73 9.69 -5.09 2.23
CA ASP A 73 10.71 -4.30 2.93
C ASP A 73 11.51 -3.39 1.98
N ARG A 74 11.51 -3.73 0.69
CA ARG A 74 12.29 -3.03 -0.33
C ARG A 74 11.53 -2.88 -1.64
N LEU A 75 11.91 -1.86 -2.40
CA LEU A 75 11.48 -1.70 -3.79
C LEU A 75 12.06 -2.80 -4.70
N PRO A 76 11.42 -3.06 -5.85
CA PRO A 76 12.05 -3.80 -6.94
C PRO A 76 13.37 -3.15 -7.35
N LYS A 77 14.37 -3.96 -7.75
CA LYS A 77 15.70 -3.47 -8.19
C LYS A 77 15.62 -2.45 -9.33
N GLN A 78 14.63 -2.59 -10.21
CA GLN A 78 14.38 -1.65 -11.32
C GLN A 78 13.93 -0.26 -10.85
N TRP A 79 13.55 -0.11 -9.58
CA TRP A 79 13.22 1.14 -8.87
C TRP A 79 14.28 1.50 -7.81
N GLY A 80 15.51 1.00 -7.97
CA GLY A 80 16.65 1.32 -7.08
C GLY A 80 16.81 0.38 -5.88
N GLY A 81 15.79 -0.40 -5.50
CA GLY A 81 15.91 -1.41 -4.44
C GLY A 81 16.06 -0.86 -3.02
N GLY A 82 15.73 0.43 -2.83
CA GLY A 82 15.75 1.11 -1.53
C GLY A 82 14.71 0.55 -0.56
N SER A 83 14.85 0.90 0.71
CA SER A 83 13.91 0.48 1.75
C SER A 83 12.57 1.20 1.63
N ILE A 84 11.48 0.52 2.02
CA ILE A 84 10.14 1.12 2.03
C ILE A 84 9.46 0.95 3.38
N GLN A 85 8.59 1.90 3.66
CA GLN A 85 7.94 2.10 4.94
C GLN A 85 6.43 2.23 4.73
N ALA A 86 5.66 1.73 5.70
CA ALA A 86 4.21 1.75 5.67
C ALA A 86 3.69 3.18 5.79
N VAL A 87 2.58 3.46 5.11
CA VAL A 87 1.88 4.74 5.19
C VAL A 87 0.47 4.49 5.73
N SER A 88 0.08 5.28 6.73
CA SER A 88 -1.29 5.38 7.21
C SER A 88 -1.99 6.57 6.56
N ALA A 89 -3.26 6.39 6.22
CA ALA A 89 -4.15 7.43 5.71
C ALA A 89 -5.31 7.70 6.68
#